data_AF-A0A1Q8S5N8-F1
#
_entry.id   AF-A0A1Q8S5N8-F1
#
_cell.length_a   1.000
_cell.length_b   1.000
_cell.length_c   1.000
_cell.angle_alpha   90.00
_cell.angle_beta   90.00
_cell.angle_gamma   90.00
#
_symmetry.space_group_name_H-M   'P 1'
#
loop_
_entity.id
_entity.type
_entity.pdbx_description
1 polymer ?
#
loop_
_entity_poly.entity_id
_entity_poly.type
_entity_poly.pdbx_seq_one_letter_code
_entity_poly.pdbx_strand_id
1 'polypeptide(L)'
;MPRTPSRSSTTGEEKRSLLKEETEANTKLRDQETSRGTSIDHESGTIKIKRLPWQPVDPAWKSWYLFLPPALIVIILAGLAFFPSCETCHRLDMSGYVCAPNGALPKIARDRGCEFSTMSFKWWPRDAMMDEDNVALVEEFHAQGPWHRYYDKGGKHEIPSTSEVLTAGWVTRREHTYHCMYALRQTHLWITKGYDPPFNYSHTLHCTKYMMDTILENPPNDFDELNVHGTPWPEHPDIVRFVPGTYGISPYMN
;
A
#
# COMPACT_ATOMS: atom_id res chain seq x y z
N MET A 1 3.70 34.84 -35.46
CA MET A 1 2.26 34.92 -35.12
C MET A 1 1.93 33.80 -34.13
N PRO A 2 1.00 34.02 -33.18
CA PRO A 2 1.35 34.43 -31.81
C PRO A 2 1.48 33.29 -30.79
N ARG A 3 2.26 33.60 -29.74
CA ARG A 3 2.46 32.84 -28.50
C ARG A 3 1.16 32.74 -27.70
N THR A 4 0.82 31.56 -27.24
CA THR A 4 -0.19 31.33 -26.19
C THR A 4 0.46 31.40 -24.80
N PRO A 5 -0.21 31.98 -23.79
CA PRO A 5 0.36 32.18 -22.47
C PRO A 5 0.15 30.98 -21.54
N SER A 6 1.18 30.77 -20.73
CA SER A 6 1.20 30.04 -19.47
C SER A 6 0.06 30.49 -18.52
N ARG A 7 -0.64 29.53 -17.90
CA ARG A 7 -1.57 29.77 -16.79
C ARG A 7 -1.07 29.04 -15.55
N SER A 8 -0.67 29.83 -14.57
CA SER A 8 -0.17 29.46 -13.25
C SER A 8 -1.30 29.09 -12.28
N SER A 9 -1.13 27.96 -11.58
CA SER A 9 -1.14 27.82 -10.12
C SER A 9 -1.89 28.88 -9.29
N THR A 10 -3.11 28.56 -8.83
CA THR A 10 -3.74 29.16 -7.63
C THR A 10 -4.78 28.18 -7.05
N THR A 11 -4.33 27.17 -6.30
CA THR A 11 -5.21 26.28 -5.48
C THR A 11 -4.59 25.94 -4.12
N GLY A 12 -3.61 26.74 -3.67
CA GLY A 12 -2.82 26.46 -2.45
C GLY A 12 -3.03 27.42 -1.28
N GLU A 13 -3.70 28.57 -1.46
CA GLU A 13 -3.75 29.61 -0.42
C GLU A 13 -5.06 29.67 0.39
N GLU A 14 -6.15 29.04 -0.08
CA GLU A 14 -7.45 29.13 0.60
C GLU A 14 -7.61 28.15 1.78
N LYS A 15 -6.77 27.11 1.86
CA LYS A 15 -6.82 26.12 2.97
C LYS A 15 -6.02 26.50 4.21
N ARG A 16 -5.33 27.65 4.23
CA ARG A 16 -4.48 28.07 5.35
C ARG A 16 -5.12 29.12 6.27
N SER A 17 -6.28 29.68 5.94
CA SER A 17 -6.98 30.64 6.80
C SER A 17 -7.99 29.98 7.74
N LEU A 18 -8.57 28.84 7.37
CA LEU A 18 -9.61 28.16 8.17
C LEU A 18 -9.08 27.33 9.36
N LEU A 19 -7.77 27.14 9.47
CA LEU A 19 -7.13 26.38 10.55
C LEU A 19 -6.57 27.27 11.68
N LYS A 20 -6.72 28.60 11.58
CA LYS A 20 -6.19 29.55 12.57
C LYS A 20 -7.26 30.16 13.48
N GLU A 21 -8.55 30.00 13.15
CA GLU A 21 -9.66 30.53 13.97
C GLU A 21 -10.19 29.55 15.02
N GLU A 22 -9.91 28.26 14.91
CA GLU A 22 -10.44 27.25 15.86
C GLU A 22 -9.55 27.06 17.10
N THR A 23 -8.33 27.61 17.11
CA THR A 23 -7.34 27.38 18.18
C THR A 23 -7.31 28.47 19.26
N GLU A 24 -8.06 29.57 19.11
CA GLU A 24 -8.10 30.66 20.12
C GLU A 24 -9.34 30.63 21.04
N ALA A 25 -10.24 29.66 20.88
CA ALA A 25 -11.49 29.61 21.64
C ALA A 25 -11.45 28.77 22.94
N ASN A 26 -10.34 28.10 23.29
CA ASN A 26 -10.32 27.14 24.41
C ASN A 26 -9.29 27.38 25.51
N THR A 27 -8.74 28.59 25.61
CA THR A 27 -7.81 28.96 26.71
C THR A 27 -8.28 30.20 27.45
N LYS A 28 -9.42 30.11 28.14
CA LYS A 28 -9.86 31.15 29.09
C LYS A 28 -10.91 30.61 30.07
N LEU A 29 -10.51 29.70 30.95
CA LEU A 29 -11.32 29.35 32.12
C LEU A 29 -10.47 28.70 33.21
N ARG A 30 -9.65 29.53 33.87
CA ARG A 30 -9.27 29.32 35.26
C ARG A 30 -8.81 30.66 35.84
N ASP A 31 -9.12 30.84 37.12
CA ASP A 31 -8.78 31.99 37.98
C ASP A 31 -9.90 33.01 38.15
N GLN A 32 -10.81 32.71 39.10
CA GLN A 32 -11.16 33.72 40.09
C GLN A 32 -11.62 33.06 41.39
N GLU A 33 -10.69 33.02 42.34
CA GLU A 33 -10.87 32.55 43.71
C GLU A 33 -11.40 33.71 44.56
N THR A 34 -12.45 33.41 45.33
CA THR A 34 -13.29 34.38 46.04
C THR A 34 -12.64 34.79 47.37
N SER A 35 -12.59 36.10 47.62
CA SER A 35 -12.17 36.68 48.90
C SER A 35 -13.23 36.53 50.00
N ARG A 36 -12.78 36.28 51.24
CA ARG A 36 -13.34 36.74 52.55
C ARG A 36 -12.78 35.78 53.62
N GLY A 37 -12.24 36.17 54.76
CA GLY A 37 -12.04 37.43 55.45
C GLY A 37 -11.63 37.01 56.87
N THR A 38 -10.49 37.49 57.36
CA THR A 38 -9.96 37.09 58.67
C THR A 38 -10.23 38.21 59.66
N SER A 39 -11.12 38.00 60.62
CA SER A 39 -11.25 38.84 61.82
C SER A 39 -10.56 38.13 62.98
N ILE A 40 -9.60 38.82 63.60
CA ILE A 40 -9.03 38.49 64.90
C ILE A 40 -10.01 39.00 65.96
N ASP A 41 -10.25 38.21 67.01
CA ASP A 41 -10.53 38.73 68.35
C ASP A 41 -10.17 37.68 69.43
N HIS A 42 -9.84 38.23 70.59
CA HIS A 42 -9.10 37.66 71.71
C HIS A 42 -9.97 36.84 72.70
N GLU A 43 -9.31 35.88 73.35
CA GLU A 43 -9.43 35.56 74.78
C GLU A 43 -10.74 34.92 75.33
N SER A 44 -10.61 33.65 75.77
CA SER A 44 -10.92 33.21 77.15
C SER A 44 -10.93 31.67 77.23
N GLY A 45 -10.35 31.15 78.32
CA GLY A 45 -10.11 29.72 78.52
C GLY A 45 -11.38 28.92 78.82
N THR A 46 -11.47 27.73 78.23
CA THR A 46 -11.92 26.48 78.90
C THR A 46 -11.70 25.31 77.94
N ILE A 47 -10.85 24.35 78.34
CA ILE A 47 -10.62 23.12 77.58
C ILE A 47 -11.85 22.23 77.76
N LYS A 48 -12.77 22.24 76.79
CA LYS A 48 -13.79 21.19 76.62
C LYS A 48 -13.30 20.21 75.58
N ILE A 49 -12.85 19.04 76.03
CA ILE A 49 -12.58 17.88 75.17
C ILE A 49 -13.91 17.42 74.58
N LYS A 50 -14.26 17.90 73.39
CA LYS A 50 -15.28 17.25 72.55
C LYS A 50 -14.64 15.99 71.99
N ARG A 51 -15.09 14.82 72.45
CA ARG A 51 -14.81 13.54 71.75
C ARG A 51 -15.28 13.71 70.31
N LEU A 52 -14.36 13.66 69.36
CA LEU A 52 -14.71 13.53 67.95
C LEU A 52 -15.55 12.25 67.80
N PRO A 53 -16.71 12.31 67.13
CA PRO A 53 -17.36 11.09 66.67
C PRO A 53 -16.42 10.45 65.66
N TRP A 54 -15.95 9.24 65.97
CA TRP A 54 -15.25 8.39 65.04
C TRP A 54 -16.21 8.15 63.87
N GLN A 55 -16.04 8.90 62.78
CA GLN A 55 -16.67 8.51 61.53
C GLN A 55 -16.00 7.20 61.10
N PRO A 56 -16.78 6.15 60.78
CA PRO A 56 -16.22 4.94 60.23
C PRO A 56 -15.49 5.33 58.95
N VAL A 57 -14.17 5.13 58.93
CA VAL A 57 -13.38 5.28 57.72
C VAL A 57 -13.92 4.24 56.77
N ASP A 58 -14.67 4.68 55.76
CA ASP A 58 -15.19 3.74 54.77
C ASP A 58 -14.00 2.98 54.20
N PRO A 59 -14.04 1.64 54.21
CA PRO A 59 -12.88 0.87 53.84
C PRO A 59 -12.49 1.20 52.40
N ALA A 60 -11.24 1.64 52.19
CA ALA A 60 -10.77 2.13 50.89
C ALA A 60 -11.03 1.14 49.72
N TRP A 61 -11.17 -0.16 50.01
CA TRP A 61 -11.51 -1.22 49.06
C TRP A 61 -12.94 -1.16 48.48
N LYS A 62 -13.86 -0.39 49.07
CA LYS A 62 -15.18 -0.10 48.46
C LYS A 62 -15.12 0.98 47.38
N SER A 63 -13.99 1.67 47.26
CA SER A 63 -13.79 2.70 46.26
C SER A 63 -13.41 2.05 44.93
N TRP A 64 -14.38 1.93 44.01
CA TRP A 64 -14.19 1.47 42.64
C TRP A 64 -13.01 2.16 41.91
N TYR A 65 -12.64 3.37 42.33
CA TYR A 65 -11.47 4.14 41.91
C TYR A 65 -10.11 3.43 42.08
N LEU A 66 -9.99 2.42 42.95
CA LEU A 66 -8.75 1.63 43.07
C LEU A 66 -8.62 0.54 42.00
N PHE A 67 -9.74 0.14 41.37
CA PHE A 67 -9.75 -0.94 40.38
C PHE A 67 -9.82 -0.43 38.93
N LEU A 68 -10.35 0.76 38.67
CA LEU A 68 -10.34 1.35 37.33
C LEU A 68 -8.95 1.56 36.74
N PRO A 69 -7.96 2.15 37.44
CA PRO A 69 -6.64 2.36 36.86
C PRO A 69 -5.95 1.04 36.44
N PRO A 70 -5.87 -0.01 37.26
CA PRO A 70 -5.26 -1.27 36.82
C PRO A 70 -6.09 -1.96 35.75
N ALA A 71 -7.43 -1.91 35.79
CA ALA A 71 -8.26 -2.48 34.73
C ALA A 71 -8.05 -1.77 33.38
N LEU A 72 -7.98 -0.43 33.37
CA LEU A 72 -7.66 0.34 32.16
C LEU A 72 -6.26 0.05 31.65
N ILE A 73 -5.26 -0.08 32.54
CA ILE A 73 -3.90 -0.47 32.15
C ILE A 73 -3.91 -1.87 31.51
N VAL A 74 -4.61 -2.84 32.10
CA VAL A 74 -4.74 -4.19 31.53
C VAL A 74 -5.45 -4.17 30.18
N ILE A 75 -6.51 -3.36 30.02
CA ILE A 75 -7.21 -3.20 28.74
C ILE A 75 -6.32 -2.55 27.69
N ILE A 76 -5.52 -1.54 28.05
CA ILE A 76 -4.57 -0.89 27.13
C ILE A 76 -3.47 -1.86 26.72
N LEU A 77 -2.89 -2.60 27.67
CA LEU A 77 -1.85 -3.59 27.40
C LEU A 77 -2.38 -4.76 26.57
N ALA A 78 -3.60 -5.25 26.86
CA ALA A 78 -4.28 -6.23 26.04
C ALA A 78 -4.56 -5.68 24.64
N GLY A 79 -5.00 -4.42 24.53
CA GLY A 79 -5.14 -3.73 23.25
C GLY A 79 -3.84 -3.68 22.46
N LEU A 80 -2.72 -3.31 23.08
CA LEU A 80 -1.41 -3.29 22.42
C LEU A 80 -0.89 -4.69 22.03
N ALA A 81 -1.30 -5.74 22.76
CA ALA A 81 -0.95 -7.13 22.44
C ALA A 81 -1.84 -7.74 21.35
N PHE A 82 -3.11 -7.36 21.28
CA PHE A 82 -4.09 -7.86 20.30
C PHE A 82 -4.15 -7.01 19.02
N PHE A 83 -3.81 -5.73 19.12
CA PHE A 83 -3.54 -4.84 18.00
C PHE A 83 -2.03 -4.65 17.96
N PRO A 84 -1.24 -5.61 17.42
CA PRO A 84 0.09 -5.24 16.99
C PRO A 84 -0.11 -4.02 16.09
N SER A 85 0.47 -2.89 16.48
CA SER A 85 0.64 -1.75 15.60
C SER A 85 0.99 -2.31 14.23
N CYS A 86 0.35 -1.88 13.15
CA CYS A 86 0.73 -2.27 11.80
C CYS A 86 2.11 -1.66 11.49
N GLU A 87 3.14 -2.08 12.21
CA GLU A 87 4.48 -1.51 12.28
C GLU A 87 5.28 -1.92 11.03
N THR A 88 4.74 -2.86 10.26
CA THR A 88 5.14 -3.20 8.90
C THR A 88 3.92 -3.32 7.98
N CYS A 89 3.01 -2.35 8.04
CA CYS A 89 2.30 -1.99 6.81
C CYS A 89 3.38 -1.44 5.85
N HIS A 90 4.06 -2.33 5.12
CA HIS A 90 4.99 -1.94 4.07
C HIS A 90 4.20 -1.01 3.15
N ARG A 91 4.53 0.27 3.21
CA ARG A 91 3.89 1.26 2.34
C ARG A 91 4.43 0.99 0.96
N LEU A 92 3.67 0.22 0.18
CA LEU A 92 4.00 -0.08 -1.21
C LEU A 92 4.25 1.22 -1.97
N ASP A 93 5.42 1.31 -2.59
CA ASP A 93 5.76 2.37 -3.53
C ASP A 93 5.21 2.02 -4.91
N MET A 94 4.04 2.57 -5.21
CA MET A 94 3.35 2.35 -6.48
C MET A 94 3.90 3.19 -7.65
N SER A 95 5.05 3.86 -7.48
CA SER A 95 5.68 4.69 -8.51
C SER A 95 6.39 3.90 -9.63
N GLY A 96 6.51 2.58 -9.48
CA GLY A 96 7.20 1.66 -10.40
C GLY A 96 8.68 1.56 -10.05
N TYR A 97 9.07 0.49 -9.35
CA TYR A 97 10.37 0.42 -8.69
C TYR A 97 11.46 -0.22 -9.56
N VAL A 98 12.43 0.57 -10.04
CA VAL A 98 13.62 0.06 -10.73
C VAL A 98 14.80 0.00 -9.75
N CYS A 99 15.46 -1.16 -9.62
CA CYS A 99 16.55 -1.39 -8.67
C CYS A 99 17.89 -0.78 -9.12
N ALA A 100 18.16 -0.75 -10.43
CA ALA A 100 19.31 -0.06 -11.01
C ALA A 100 18.95 0.60 -12.33
N PRO A 101 19.57 1.75 -12.69
CA PRO A 101 19.26 2.44 -13.94
C PRO A 101 19.31 1.50 -15.16
N ASN A 102 18.43 1.74 -16.14
CA ASN A 102 18.47 0.99 -17.39
C ASN A 102 19.86 1.11 -18.04
N GLY A 103 20.39 0.00 -18.55
CA GLY A 103 21.75 -0.05 -19.10
C GLY A 103 22.87 0.01 -18.07
N ALA A 104 22.58 -0.11 -16.76
CA ALA A 104 23.61 -0.30 -15.75
C ALA A 104 24.49 -1.52 -16.09
N LEU A 105 25.79 -1.41 -15.80
CA LEU A 105 26.72 -2.52 -15.95
C LEU A 105 26.27 -3.70 -15.06
N PRO A 106 26.21 -4.94 -15.59
CA PRO A 106 25.63 -6.07 -14.86
C PRO A 106 26.28 -6.31 -13.50
N LYS A 107 27.61 -6.13 -13.41
CA LYS A 107 28.34 -6.23 -12.14
C LYS A 107 27.81 -5.23 -11.11
N ILE A 108 27.64 -3.96 -11.50
CA ILE A 108 27.17 -2.90 -10.59
C ILE A 108 25.73 -3.14 -10.14
N ALA A 109 24.87 -3.61 -11.04
CA ALA A 109 23.48 -3.92 -10.70
C ALA A 109 23.38 -5.12 -9.74
N ARG A 110 24.16 -6.18 -9.97
CA ARG A 110 24.21 -7.33 -9.06
C ARG A 110 24.82 -7.00 -7.70
N ASP A 111 25.87 -6.16 -7.67
CA ASP A 111 26.47 -5.66 -6.43
C ASP A 111 25.45 -4.84 -5.59
N ARG A 112 24.36 -4.35 -6.21
CA ARG A 112 23.22 -3.68 -5.54
C ARG A 112 22.06 -4.61 -5.17
N GLY A 113 22.21 -5.92 -5.39
CA GLY A 113 21.14 -6.89 -5.15
C GLY A 113 20.03 -6.86 -6.21
N CYS A 114 20.33 -6.43 -7.43
CA CYS A 114 19.36 -6.47 -8.53
C CYS A 114 19.53 -7.73 -9.39
N GLU A 115 18.48 -8.07 -10.14
CA GLU A 115 18.46 -9.10 -11.18
C GLU A 115 17.89 -8.51 -12.48
N PHE A 116 18.43 -8.95 -13.63
CA PHE A 116 17.98 -8.48 -14.94
C PHE A 116 16.73 -9.25 -15.38
N SER A 117 15.68 -8.54 -15.76
CA SER A 117 14.52 -9.16 -16.40
C SER A 117 14.62 -9.07 -17.91
N THR A 118 14.76 -10.23 -18.55
CA THR A 118 14.65 -10.41 -20.00
C THR A 118 13.25 -10.12 -20.52
N MET A 119 12.21 -10.11 -19.69
CA MET A 119 10.85 -9.75 -20.07
C MET A 119 10.65 -8.23 -20.20
N SER A 120 11.30 -7.43 -19.35
CA SER A 120 11.11 -5.97 -19.31
C SER A 120 12.34 -5.15 -19.72
N PHE A 121 13.50 -5.78 -19.90
CA PHE A 121 14.81 -5.14 -20.08
C PHE A 121 15.17 -4.16 -18.96
N LYS A 122 14.85 -4.52 -17.72
CA LYS A 122 15.10 -3.68 -16.54
C LYS A 122 15.76 -4.47 -15.43
N TRP A 123 16.40 -3.74 -14.52
CA TRP A 123 16.96 -4.27 -13.29
C TRP A 123 15.96 -4.14 -12.15
N TRP A 124 15.61 -5.25 -11.54
CA TRP A 124 14.63 -5.35 -10.46
C TRP A 124 15.26 -5.90 -9.17
N PRO A 125 14.64 -5.70 -7.99
CA PRO A 125 15.10 -6.35 -6.76
C PRO A 125 15.22 -7.86 -6.94
N ARG A 126 16.36 -8.42 -6.50
CA ARG A 126 16.59 -9.87 -6.58
C ARG A 126 15.53 -10.66 -5.84
N ASP A 127 15.10 -10.21 -4.66
CA ASP A 127 14.15 -10.95 -3.83
C ASP A 127 12.80 -11.14 -4.55
N ALA A 128 12.25 -10.09 -5.16
CA ALA A 128 11.02 -10.18 -5.94
C ALA A 128 11.20 -10.96 -7.25
N MET A 129 12.38 -10.87 -7.87
CA MET A 129 12.67 -11.59 -9.12
C MET A 129 12.86 -13.09 -8.92
N MET A 130 13.40 -13.49 -7.78
CA MET A 130 13.68 -14.89 -7.43
C MET A 130 12.54 -15.54 -6.63
N ASP A 131 11.44 -14.82 -6.35
CA ASP A 131 10.20 -15.44 -5.85
C ASP A 131 9.73 -16.51 -6.84
N GLU A 132 9.36 -17.67 -6.32
CA GLU A 132 9.02 -18.87 -7.11
C GLU A 132 7.92 -18.60 -8.15
N ASP A 133 6.88 -17.87 -7.76
CA ASP A 133 5.76 -17.55 -8.65
C ASP A 133 6.19 -16.57 -9.74
N ASN A 134 7.11 -15.65 -9.42
CA ASN A 134 7.66 -14.72 -10.40
C ASN A 134 8.55 -15.44 -11.41
N VAL A 135 9.39 -16.37 -10.95
CA VAL A 135 10.23 -17.21 -11.83
C VAL A 135 9.33 -18.00 -12.78
N ALA A 136 8.32 -18.70 -12.26
CA ALA A 136 7.36 -19.46 -13.08
C ALA A 136 6.64 -18.56 -14.10
N LEU A 137 6.21 -17.36 -13.69
CA LEU A 137 5.57 -16.38 -14.59
C LEU A 137 6.50 -15.95 -15.74
N VAL A 138 7.78 -15.69 -15.44
CA VAL A 138 8.76 -15.28 -16.45
C VAL A 138 9.09 -16.46 -17.39
N GLU A 139 9.16 -17.68 -16.88
CA GLU A 139 9.32 -18.89 -17.68
C GLU A 139 8.13 -19.12 -18.62
N GLU A 140 6.90 -18.95 -18.13
CA GLU A 140 5.69 -19.01 -18.95
C GLU A 140 5.74 -17.99 -20.09
N PHE A 141 6.19 -16.76 -19.83
CA PHE A 141 6.40 -15.75 -20.87
C PHE A 141 7.42 -16.24 -21.91
N HIS A 142 8.55 -16.78 -21.47
CA HIS A 142 9.57 -17.32 -22.39
C HIS A 142 9.10 -18.55 -23.18
N ALA A 143 8.15 -19.32 -22.66
CA ALA A 143 7.56 -20.45 -23.38
C ALA A 143 6.66 -20.01 -24.56
N GLN A 144 6.17 -18.76 -24.58
CA GLN A 144 5.30 -18.27 -25.67
C GLN A 144 6.07 -17.98 -26.97
N GLY A 145 7.41 -18.03 -26.99
CA GLY A 145 8.15 -18.07 -28.24
C GLY A 145 9.65 -18.21 -28.09
N PRO A 146 10.38 -18.42 -29.20
CA PRO A 146 11.63 -17.70 -29.34
C PRO A 146 11.31 -16.20 -29.51
N TRP A 147 11.88 -15.36 -28.65
CA TRP A 147 11.75 -13.90 -28.71
C TRP A 147 12.93 -13.28 -29.46
N HIS A 148 12.73 -13.00 -30.74
CA HIS A 148 13.72 -12.31 -31.57
C HIS A 148 13.59 -10.80 -31.40
N ARG A 149 14.63 -10.18 -30.85
CA ARG A 149 14.68 -8.75 -30.52
C ARG A 149 15.80 -8.08 -31.30
N TYR A 150 15.64 -6.80 -31.63
CA TYR A 150 16.56 -6.13 -32.54
C TYR A 150 17.00 -4.76 -32.03
N TYR A 151 18.23 -4.36 -32.35
CA TYR A 151 18.71 -3.01 -32.08
C TYR A 151 18.10 -1.98 -33.03
N ASP A 152 17.58 -2.41 -34.19
CA ASP A 152 17.02 -1.55 -35.22
C ASP A 152 15.60 -1.95 -35.64
N LYS A 153 14.82 -0.95 -36.05
CA LYS A 153 13.44 -1.13 -36.54
C LYS A 153 13.36 -2.05 -37.76
N GLY A 154 14.43 -2.15 -38.54
CA GLY A 154 14.50 -2.98 -39.75
C GLY A 154 14.77 -4.46 -39.48
N GLY A 155 15.02 -4.85 -38.22
CA GLY A 155 15.26 -6.24 -37.84
C GLY A 155 16.60 -6.79 -38.35
N LYS A 156 17.60 -5.95 -38.61
CA LYS A 156 18.88 -6.39 -39.19
C LYS A 156 19.90 -6.87 -38.15
N HIS A 157 19.90 -6.28 -36.97
CA HIS A 157 20.85 -6.59 -35.90
C HIS A 157 20.11 -7.16 -34.71
N GLU A 158 20.11 -8.48 -34.62
CA GLU A 158 19.49 -9.18 -33.50
C GLU A 158 20.28 -8.96 -32.21
N ILE A 159 19.53 -8.78 -31.12
CA ILE A 159 20.06 -8.66 -29.77
C ILE A 159 20.37 -10.07 -29.26
N PRO A 160 21.61 -10.37 -28.86
CA PRO A 160 21.94 -11.64 -28.23
C PRO A 160 21.08 -11.87 -26.98
N SER A 161 20.59 -13.09 -26.79
CA SER A 161 19.77 -13.46 -25.61
C SER A 161 20.50 -13.26 -24.28
N THR A 162 21.83 -13.21 -24.29
CA THR A 162 22.70 -12.99 -23.12
C THR A 162 22.93 -11.51 -22.80
N SER A 163 22.27 -10.57 -23.49
CA SER A 163 22.52 -9.14 -23.35
C SER A 163 21.73 -8.52 -22.18
N GLU A 164 22.44 -7.99 -21.18
CA GLU A 164 21.87 -7.44 -19.94
C GLU A 164 22.07 -5.92 -19.78
N VAL A 165 22.74 -5.28 -20.75
CA VAL A 165 23.02 -3.83 -20.74
C VAL A 165 22.01 -3.03 -21.57
N LEU A 166 20.86 -3.64 -21.88
CA LEU A 166 19.87 -3.06 -22.77
C LEU A 166 19.04 -2.01 -22.04
N THR A 167 18.72 -0.94 -22.75
CA THR A 167 17.78 0.09 -22.30
C THR A 167 16.42 -0.05 -23.00
N ALA A 168 16.43 -0.57 -24.22
CA ALA A 168 15.27 -0.89 -25.04
C ALA A 168 15.69 -1.82 -26.19
N GLY A 169 14.70 -2.46 -26.82
CA GLY A 169 14.88 -3.24 -28.05
C GLY A 169 13.64 -3.11 -28.94
N TRP A 170 13.82 -3.27 -30.24
CA TRP A 170 12.72 -3.43 -31.19
C TRP A 170 12.19 -4.86 -31.08
N VAL A 171 10.91 -4.98 -30.77
CA VAL A 171 10.20 -6.25 -30.58
C VAL A 171 9.09 -6.39 -31.62
N THR A 172 8.66 -7.63 -31.85
CA THR A 172 7.48 -7.88 -32.67
C THR A 172 6.20 -7.42 -31.94
N ARG A 173 5.14 -7.11 -32.70
CA ARG A 173 3.82 -6.83 -32.11
C ARG A 173 3.34 -7.97 -31.21
N ARG A 174 3.56 -9.22 -31.65
CA ARG A 174 3.24 -10.42 -30.87
C ARG A 174 3.93 -10.41 -29.50
N GLU A 175 5.25 -10.22 -29.47
CA GLU A 175 5.99 -10.15 -28.20
C GLU A 175 5.50 -8.99 -27.34
N HIS A 176 5.24 -7.80 -27.91
CA HIS A 176 4.73 -6.66 -27.13
C HIS A 176 3.35 -6.95 -26.52
N THR A 177 2.44 -7.60 -27.24
CA THR A 177 1.13 -8.01 -26.70
C THR A 177 1.29 -8.99 -25.53
N TYR A 178 2.14 -10.02 -25.67
CA TYR A 178 2.43 -10.95 -24.57
C TYR A 178 3.11 -10.24 -23.39
N HIS A 179 4.08 -9.36 -23.65
CA HIS A 179 4.72 -8.54 -22.62
C HIS A 179 3.68 -7.74 -21.82
N CYS A 180 2.73 -7.08 -22.49
CA CYS A 180 1.67 -6.33 -21.81
C CYS A 180 0.83 -7.21 -20.89
N MET A 181 0.44 -8.41 -21.34
CA MET A 181 -0.31 -9.37 -20.52
C MET A 181 0.50 -9.82 -19.30
N TYR A 182 1.74 -10.27 -19.50
CA TYR A 182 2.58 -10.78 -18.41
C TYR A 182 3.07 -9.69 -17.46
N ALA A 183 3.31 -8.47 -17.94
CA ALA A 183 3.66 -7.32 -17.09
C ALA A 183 2.52 -6.96 -16.13
N LEU A 184 1.26 -7.05 -16.57
CA LEU A 184 0.10 -6.85 -15.70
C LEU A 184 -0.03 -7.97 -14.66
N ARG A 185 0.17 -9.24 -15.07
CA ARG A 185 0.20 -10.38 -14.15
C ARG A 185 1.30 -10.22 -13.10
N GLN A 186 2.52 -9.87 -13.52
CA GLN A 186 3.67 -9.65 -12.64
C GLN A 186 3.41 -8.51 -11.66
N THR A 187 2.81 -7.42 -12.13
CA THR A 187 2.42 -6.29 -11.27
C THR A 187 1.46 -6.72 -10.18
N HIS A 188 0.42 -7.47 -10.54
CA HIS A 188 -0.54 -7.99 -9.56
C HIS A 188 0.12 -8.94 -8.57
N LEU A 189 0.93 -9.89 -9.06
CA LEU A 189 1.68 -10.84 -8.23
C LEU A 189 2.57 -10.14 -7.21
N TRP A 190 3.33 -9.13 -7.62
CA TRP A 190 4.24 -8.44 -6.70
C TRP A 190 3.48 -7.71 -5.60
N ILE A 191 2.38 -7.03 -5.95
CA ILE A 191 1.51 -6.36 -4.97
C ILE A 191 0.94 -7.36 -3.97
N THR A 192 0.46 -8.53 -4.40
CA THR A 192 -0.13 -9.54 -3.49
C THR A 192 0.90 -10.17 -2.57
N LYS A 193 2.17 -10.20 -2.98
CA LYS A 193 3.31 -10.66 -2.19
C LYS A 193 3.92 -9.58 -1.29
N GLY A 194 3.43 -8.33 -1.38
CA GLY A 194 3.95 -7.21 -0.60
C GLY A 194 5.22 -6.56 -1.18
N TYR A 195 5.55 -6.85 -2.44
CA TYR A 195 6.61 -6.17 -3.18
C TYR A 195 6.06 -4.92 -3.90
N ASP A 196 6.90 -3.88 -4.02
CA ASP A 196 6.58 -2.70 -4.83
C ASP A 196 6.37 -3.09 -6.29
N PRO A 197 5.30 -2.66 -6.97
CA PRO A 197 5.04 -3.08 -8.33
C PRO A 197 6.19 -2.71 -9.29
N PRO A 198 6.53 -3.59 -10.25
CA PRO A 198 7.58 -3.32 -11.24
C PRO A 198 7.18 -2.18 -12.20
N PHE A 199 5.88 -1.92 -12.35
CA PHE A 199 5.35 -0.93 -13.26
C PHE A 199 4.39 0.02 -12.55
N ASN A 200 4.40 1.28 -12.98
CA ASN A 200 3.50 2.30 -12.45
C ASN A 200 2.17 2.32 -13.18
N TYR A 201 1.22 3.09 -12.66
CA TYR A 201 -0.12 3.18 -13.23
C TYR A 201 -0.14 3.64 -14.70
N SER A 202 0.77 4.52 -15.12
CA SER A 202 0.84 4.94 -16.52
C SER A 202 1.20 3.79 -17.46
N HIS A 203 2.03 2.85 -17.00
CA HIS A 203 2.36 1.65 -17.74
C HIS A 203 1.19 0.65 -17.77
N THR A 204 0.41 0.56 -16.69
CA THR A 204 -0.87 -0.19 -16.68
C THR A 204 -1.83 0.34 -17.74
N LEU A 205 -2.00 1.66 -17.84
CA LEU A 205 -2.83 2.30 -18.87
C LEU A 205 -2.32 2.01 -20.28
N HIS A 206 -0.99 2.06 -20.49
CA HIS A 206 -0.37 1.69 -21.76
C HIS A 206 -0.69 0.24 -22.14
N CYS A 207 -0.44 -0.71 -21.23
CA CYS A 207 -0.62 -2.13 -21.50
C CYS A 207 -2.07 -2.48 -21.82
N THR A 208 -3.02 -2.01 -21.01
CA THR A 208 -4.45 -2.31 -21.22
C THR A 208 -4.96 -1.69 -22.52
N LYS A 209 -4.56 -0.44 -22.82
CA LYS A 209 -4.90 0.20 -24.09
C LYS A 209 -4.27 -0.51 -25.29
N TYR A 210 -2.98 -0.85 -25.23
CA TYR A 210 -2.28 -1.50 -26.34
C TYR A 210 -2.89 -2.87 -26.70
N MET A 211 -3.30 -3.65 -25.70
CA MET A 211 -3.98 -4.92 -25.93
C MET A 211 -5.33 -4.72 -26.60
N MET A 212 -6.14 -3.78 -26.10
CA MET A 212 -7.43 -3.45 -26.73
C MET A 212 -7.25 -2.93 -28.16
N ASP A 213 -6.32 -2.00 -28.39
CA ASP A 213 -6.03 -1.47 -29.71
C ASP A 213 -5.59 -2.59 -30.67
N THR A 214 -4.81 -3.57 -30.19
CA THR A 214 -4.42 -4.75 -30.99
C THR A 214 -5.60 -5.61 -31.41
N ILE A 215 -6.59 -5.79 -30.53
CA ILE A 215 -7.82 -6.51 -30.87
C ILE A 215 -8.67 -5.69 -31.85
N LEU A 216 -8.88 -4.40 -31.56
CA LEU A 216 -9.76 -3.53 -32.35
C LEU A 216 -9.22 -3.21 -33.75
N GLU A 217 -7.91 -3.29 -33.98
CA GLU A 217 -7.33 -3.14 -35.31
C GLU A 217 -7.68 -4.31 -36.25
N ASN A 218 -7.89 -5.51 -35.72
CA ASN A 218 -8.30 -6.70 -36.47
C ASN A 218 -9.21 -7.58 -35.59
N PRO A 219 -10.45 -7.14 -35.35
CA PRO A 219 -11.33 -7.81 -34.41
C PRO A 219 -11.68 -9.23 -34.91
N PRO A 220 -11.84 -10.21 -34.00
CA PRO A 220 -12.34 -11.51 -34.38
C PRO A 220 -13.79 -11.40 -34.90
N ASN A 221 -14.24 -12.37 -35.71
CA ASN A 221 -15.53 -12.29 -36.39
C ASN A 221 -16.73 -12.25 -35.42
N ASP A 222 -16.55 -12.78 -34.21
CA ASP A 222 -17.55 -12.88 -33.14
C ASP A 222 -17.41 -11.76 -32.09
N PHE A 223 -16.61 -10.72 -32.35
CA PHE A 223 -16.29 -9.70 -31.34
C PHE A 223 -17.51 -8.98 -30.74
N ASP A 224 -18.56 -8.79 -31.55
CA ASP A 224 -19.81 -8.14 -31.13
C ASP A 224 -20.93 -9.14 -30.74
N GLU A 225 -20.62 -10.45 -30.71
CA GLU A 225 -21.58 -11.46 -30.25
C GLU A 225 -21.79 -11.40 -28.73
N LEU A 226 -23.00 -11.74 -28.28
CA LEU A 226 -23.34 -11.76 -26.87
C LEU A 226 -22.51 -12.84 -26.15
N ASN A 227 -21.73 -12.43 -25.15
CA ASN A 227 -20.95 -13.32 -24.32
C ASN A 227 -21.26 -13.10 -22.83
N VAL A 228 -21.01 -14.11 -21.99
CA VAL A 228 -21.16 -14.00 -20.53
C VAL A 228 -19.95 -13.29 -19.94
N HIS A 229 -20.20 -12.29 -19.08
CA HIS A 229 -19.14 -11.69 -18.27
C HIS A 229 -18.85 -12.61 -17.07
N GLY A 230 -18.02 -13.63 -17.30
CA GLY A 230 -17.57 -14.55 -16.26
C GLY A 230 -16.30 -15.27 -16.69
N THR A 231 -15.39 -15.51 -15.75
CA THR A 231 -14.29 -16.44 -15.97
C THR A 231 -14.89 -17.85 -16.02
N PRO A 232 -14.81 -18.60 -17.13
CA PRO A 232 -15.00 -20.04 -17.03
C PRO A 232 -13.99 -20.54 -15.98
N TRP A 233 -14.50 -21.16 -14.92
CA TRP A 233 -13.67 -21.76 -13.88
C TRP A 233 -12.63 -22.65 -14.57
N PRO A 234 -11.34 -22.62 -14.18
CA PRO A 234 -10.35 -23.50 -14.78
C PRO A 234 -10.86 -24.95 -14.66
N GLU A 235 -10.87 -25.69 -15.77
CA GLU A 235 -11.29 -27.10 -15.83
C GLU A 235 -10.42 -28.01 -14.92
N HIS A 236 -9.34 -27.47 -14.35
CA HIS A 236 -8.54 -28.07 -13.30
C HIS A 236 -8.42 -27.12 -12.10
N PRO A 237 -9.21 -27.33 -11.03
CA PRO A 237 -9.12 -26.57 -9.79
C PRO A 237 -8.00 -27.11 -8.93
N ASP A 238 -6.75 -26.95 -9.37
CA ASP A 238 -5.61 -27.25 -8.52
C ASP A 238 -5.24 -26.00 -7.70
N ILE A 239 -5.62 -26.08 -6.43
CA ILE A 239 -4.99 -25.43 -5.28
C ILE A 239 -5.39 -23.96 -5.03
N VAL A 240 -6.65 -23.73 -4.67
CA VAL A 240 -6.90 -22.93 -3.47
C VAL A 240 -7.23 -23.93 -2.38
N ARG A 241 -6.25 -24.28 -1.53
CA ARG A 241 -6.53 -25.07 -0.34
C ARG A 241 -7.53 -24.29 0.49
N PHE A 242 -8.78 -24.73 0.47
CA PHE A 242 -9.81 -24.22 1.35
C PHE A 242 -9.31 -24.43 2.78
N VAL A 243 -8.95 -23.36 3.47
CA VAL A 243 -8.71 -23.41 4.92
C VAL A 243 -10.10 -23.49 5.56
N PRO A 244 -10.48 -24.62 6.17
CA PRO A 244 -11.81 -24.73 6.76
C PRO A 244 -11.92 -23.73 7.92
N GLY A 245 -12.77 -22.70 7.78
CA GLY A 245 -13.02 -21.72 8.85
C GLY A 245 -13.41 -20.32 8.39
N THR A 246 -13.17 -19.94 7.14
CA THR A 246 -13.69 -18.68 6.59
C THR A 246 -15.06 -18.92 5.98
N TYR A 247 -16.10 -18.37 6.58
CA TYR A 247 -17.48 -18.43 6.13
C TYR A 247 -17.64 -17.79 4.74
N GLY A 248 -17.41 -18.57 3.69
CA GLY A 248 -17.86 -18.31 2.33
C GLY A 248 -19.12 -19.11 2.07
N ILE A 249 -20.23 -18.43 1.83
CA ILE A 249 -21.54 -19.02 1.54
C ILE A 249 -21.41 -19.85 0.24
N SER A 250 -21.79 -21.13 0.32
CA SER A 250 -21.90 -22.06 -0.81
C SER A 250 -23.06 -21.63 -1.72
N PRO A 251 -22.88 -21.42 -3.04
CA PRO A 251 -23.97 -21.17 -3.95
C PRO A 251 -24.39 -22.50 -4.61
N TYR A 252 -25.03 -23.37 -3.83
CA TYR A 252 -25.91 -24.40 -4.36
C TYR A 252 -27.28 -24.23 -3.72
N MET A 253 -28.07 -23.29 -4.24
CA MET A 253 -29.54 -23.32 -4.15
C MET A 253 -30.12 -22.66 -5.40
N ASN A 254 -30.59 -23.53 -6.31
CA ASN A 254 -31.55 -23.37 -7.42
C ASN A 254 -31.44 -22.16 -8.35
#